data_AF-A0A7C9M3H9-F1
#
_entry.id   AF-A0A7C9M3H9-F1
#
_cell.length_a   1.000
_cell.length_b   1.000
_cell.length_c   1.000
_cell.angle_alpha   90.00
_cell.angle_beta   90.00
_cell.angle_gamma   90.00
#
_symmetry.space_group_name_H-M   'P 1'
#
loop_
_entity.id
_entity.type
_entity.pdbx_description
1 polymer ?
#
loop_
_entity_poly.entity_id
_entity_poly.type
_entity_poly.pdbx_seq_one_letter_code
_entity_poly.pdbx_strand_id
1 'polypeptide(L)'
;MLRRDGGRFRQPLFWDGVAWALRLVLVGGHLLFGIIAIVRPNLPLLFQGYSAFDDSFGFNLWGLWHLFAAVLLWEVPTRVPFGLISTLFSAFWLFFTGAMFWAGAELVFGSAVFYLFGALSLALFGRALWLYLVRVEWFQRRVLRWPDAG
;
A
#
# COMPACT_ATOMS: atom_id res chain seq x y z
N MET A 1 -7.13 38.91 20.51
CA MET A 1 -6.52 37.72 21.14
C MET A 1 -7.22 36.49 20.56
N LEU A 2 -6.73 35.97 19.43
CA LEU A 2 -7.38 34.88 18.69
C LEU A 2 -7.07 33.55 19.40
N ARG A 3 -8.11 32.91 19.93
CA ARG A 3 -8.04 31.54 20.44
C ARG A 3 -7.68 30.64 19.27
N ARG A 4 -6.45 30.10 19.28
CA ARG A 4 -6.06 28.93 18.49
C ARG A 4 -6.89 27.76 19.02
N ASP A 5 -8.10 27.58 18.49
CA ASP A 5 -8.87 26.35 18.69
C ASP A 5 -8.19 25.23 17.88
N GLY A 6 -7.08 24.74 18.42
CA GLY A 6 -6.45 23.51 18.00
C GLY A 6 -7.38 22.35 18.31
N GLY A 7 -8.21 21.95 17.34
CA GLY A 7 -9.14 20.87 17.62
C GLY A 7 -9.91 20.23 16.47
N ARG A 8 -9.94 20.78 15.25
CA ARG A 8 -10.90 20.24 14.27
C ARG A 8 -10.60 18.83 13.76
N PHE A 9 -9.36 18.33 13.85
CA PHE A 9 -9.04 16.95 13.48
C PHE A 9 -7.86 16.37 14.27
N ARG A 10 -7.92 16.38 15.62
CA ARG A 10 -7.07 15.45 16.38
C ARG A 10 -7.48 14.04 15.95
N GLN A 11 -6.63 13.31 15.21
CA GLN A 11 -6.88 11.88 15.09
C GLN A 11 -6.74 11.33 16.50
N PRO A 12 -7.75 10.58 17.00
CA PRO A 12 -7.56 9.81 18.21
C PRO A 12 -6.28 8.98 18.06
N LEU A 13 -5.41 8.95 19.07
CA LEU A 13 -4.21 8.09 19.16
C LEU A 13 -4.48 6.64 18.70
N PHE A 14 -5.72 6.19 18.87
CA PHE A 14 -6.24 4.92 18.36
C PHE A 14 -6.02 4.72 16.85
N TRP A 15 -6.37 5.69 16.00
CA TRP A 15 -6.28 5.53 14.54
C TRP A 15 -4.84 5.57 14.03
N ASP A 16 -3.97 6.30 14.72
CA ASP A 16 -2.53 6.26 14.48
C ASP A 16 -1.97 4.86 14.82
N GLY A 17 -2.42 4.28 15.94
CA GLY A 17 -2.10 2.90 16.33
C GLY A 17 -2.60 1.86 15.33
N VAL A 18 -3.85 1.98 14.85
CA VAL A 18 -4.41 1.10 13.82
C VAL A 18 -3.63 1.21 12.51
N ALA A 19 -3.30 2.42 12.07
CA ALA A 19 -2.49 2.62 10.86
C ALA A 19 -1.09 2.01 10.99
N TRP A 20 -0.48 2.12 12.17
CA TRP A 20 0.81 1.50 12.45
C TRP A 20 0.72 -0.03 12.50
N ALA A 21 -0.31 -0.60 13.14
CA ALA A 21 -0.53 -2.04 13.18
C ALA A 21 -0.76 -2.63 11.78
N LEU A 22 -1.64 -2.02 10.98
CA LEU A 22 -1.86 -2.42 9.58
C LEU A 22 -0.58 -2.36 8.76
N ARG A 23 0.24 -1.34 8.99
CA ARG A 23 1.53 -1.22 8.34
C ARG A 23 2.49 -2.34 8.73
N LEU A 24 2.56 -2.70 10.01
CA LEU A 24 3.36 -3.84 10.44
C LEU A 24 2.89 -5.15 9.80
N VAL A 25 1.58 -5.33 9.64
CA VAL A 25 1.02 -6.48 8.92
C VAL A 25 1.46 -6.48 7.46
N LEU A 26 1.44 -5.33 6.78
CA LEU A 26 1.93 -5.22 5.40
C LEU A 26 3.43 -5.51 5.31
N VAL A 27 4.26 -4.89 6.16
CA VAL A 27 5.71 -5.16 6.21
C VAL A 27 5.97 -6.64 6.48
N GLY A 28 5.28 -7.23 7.45
CA GLY A 28 5.39 -8.66 7.77
C GLY A 28 5.01 -9.54 6.59
N GLY A 29 3.93 -9.21 5.87
CA GLY A 29 3.53 -9.91 4.64
C GLY A 29 4.59 -9.82 3.54
N HIS A 30 5.16 -8.64 3.32
CA HIS A 30 6.24 -8.44 2.35
C HIS A 30 7.52 -9.19 2.72
N LEU A 31 7.94 -9.15 3.99
CA LEU A 31 9.10 -9.88 4.49
C LEU A 31 8.89 -11.39 4.38
N LEU A 32 7.75 -11.89 4.83
CA LEU A 32 7.43 -13.32 4.78
C LEU A 32 7.49 -13.83 3.34
N PHE A 33 6.81 -13.14 2.43
CA PHE A 33 6.80 -13.51 1.02
C PHE A 33 8.20 -13.41 0.39
N GLY A 34 8.91 -12.28 0.59
CA GLY A 34 10.24 -12.06 0.02
C GLY A 34 11.29 -13.05 0.51
N ILE A 35 11.31 -13.36 1.81
CA ILE A 35 12.21 -14.36 2.39
C ILE A 35 11.90 -15.74 1.83
N ILE A 36 10.62 -16.13 1.79
CA ILE A 36 10.21 -17.42 1.26
C ILE A 36 10.62 -17.55 -0.22
N ALA A 37 10.36 -16.53 -1.04
CA ALA A 37 10.73 -16.54 -2.45
C ALA A 37 12.22 -16.78 -2.67
N ILE A 38 13.09 -16.13 -1.86
CA ILE A 38 14.54 -16.25 -1.99
C ILE A 38 15.07 -17.59 -1.44
N VAL A 39 14.58 -18.03 -0.27
CA VAL A 39 15.09 -19.22 0.43
C VAL A 39 14.55 -20.52 -0.19
N ARG A 40 13.46 -20.44 -0.93
CA ARG A 40 12.79 -21.58 -1.57
C ARG A 40 12.53 -21.26 -3.05
N PRO A 41 13.59 -21.16 -3.88
CA PRO A 41 13.45 -20.84 -5.30
C PRO A 41 12.68 -21.90 -6.10
N ASN A 42 12.49 -23.10 -5.54
CA ASN A 42 11.77 -24.20 -6.18
C ASN A 42 10.25 -24.14 -5.93
N LEU A 43 9.75 -23.22 -5.11
CA LEU A 43 8.31 -23.07 -4.82
C LEU A 43 7.44 -22.89 -6.07
N PRO A 44 7.85 -22.15 -7.10
CA PRO A 44 7.11 -22.06 -8.35
C PRO A 44 6.77 -23.41 -8.96
N LEU A 45 7.71 -24.36 -8.89
CA LEU A 45 7.55 -25.70 -9.45
C LEU A 45 6.51 -26.54 -8.70
N LEU A 46 6.15 -26.16 -7.47
CA LEU A 46 5.16 -26.86 -6.64
C LEU A 46 3.73 -26.40 -6.92
N PHE A 47 3.54 -25.24 -7.55
CA PHE A 47 2.22 -24.65 -7.79
C PHE A 47 2.14 -24.08 -9.20
N GLN A 48 1.21 -24.60 -10.01
CA GLN A 48 1.06 -24.26 -11.42
C GLN A 48 0.96 -22.73 -11.67
N GLY A 49 0.18 -22.02 -10.84
CA GLY A 49 0.06 -20.56 -10.93
C GLY A 49 1.35 -19.79 -10.63
N TYR A 50 2.23 -20.31 -9.76
CA TYR A 50 3.53 -19.69 -9.49
C TYR A 50 4.58 -20.07 -10.53
N SER A 51 4.51 -21.26 -11.12
CA SER A 51 5.38 -21.66 -12.24
C SER A 51 5.21 -20.72 -13.44
N ALA A 52 3.97 -20.48 -13.88
CA ALA A 52 3.70 -19.58 -15.00
C ALA A 52 4.17 -18.14 -14.72
N PHE A 53 4.04 -17.70 -13.47
CA PHE A 53 4.49 -16.39 -13.03
C PHE A 53 6.03 -16.28 -13.03
N ASP A 54 6.73 -17.33 -12.56
CA ASP A 54 8.19 -17.41 -12.56
C ASP A 54 8.76 -17.30 -13.98
N ASP A 55 8.16 -18.00 -14.95
CA ASP A 55 8.56 -17.94 -16.37
C ASP A 55 8.44 -16.53 -16.96
N SER A 56 7.48 -15.73 -16.47
CA SER A 56 7.21 -14.39 -17.00
C SER A 56 8.07 -13.30 -16.38
N PHE A 57 8.32 -13.36 -15.06
CA PHE A 57 8.92 -12.24 -14.32
C PHE A 57 10.10 -12.62 -13.43
N GLY A 58 10.28 -13.91 -13.13
CA GLY A 58 11.26 -14.41 -12.17
C GLY A 58 10.79 -14.23 -10.72
N PHE A 59 10.49 -15.34 -10.06
CA PHE A 59 9.96 -15.41 -8.70
C PHE A 59 10.95 -14.89 -7.66
N ASN A 60 12.25 -15.12 -7.84
CA ASN A 60 13.29 -14.56 -6.97
C ASN A 60 13.40 -13.04 -7.08
N LEU A 61 13.32 -12.51 -8.31
CA LEU A 61 13.32 -11.07 -8.55
C LEU A 61 12.08 -10.43 -7.93
N TRP A 62 10.93 -11.09 -8.06
CA TRP A 62 9.70 -10.70 -7.37
C TRP A 62 9.85 -10.70 -5.84
N GLY A 63 10.53 -11.71 -5.29
CA GLY A 63 10.90 -11.76 -3.86
C GLY A 63 11.75 -10.56 -3.41
N LEU A 64 12.76 -10.18 -4.19
CA LEU A 64 13.60 -9.00 -3.93
C LEU A 64 12.79 -7.71 -3.94
N TRP A 65 11.86 -7.56 -4.90
CA TRP A 65 10.93 -6.43 -4.96
C TRP A 65 10.08 -6.34 -3.69
N HIS A 66 9.59 -7.47 -3.18
CA HIS A 66 8.86 -7.51 -1.91
C HIS A 66 9.73 -7.13 -0.70
N LEU A 67 10.99 -7.59 -0.63
CA LEU A 67 11.91 -7.15 0.42
C LEU A 67 12.19 -5.65 0.36
N PHE A 68 12.38 -5.11 -0.84
CA PHE A 68 12.57 -3.67 -1.03
C PHE A 68 11.33 -2.88 -0.57
N ALA A 69 10.13 -3.34 -0.93
CA ALA A 69 8.88 -2.73 -0.46
C ALA A 69 8.74 -2.79 1.07
N ALA A 70 9.14 -3.90 1.71
CA ALA A 70 9.17 -4.01 3.16
C ALA A 70 10.08 -2.97 3.80
N VAL A 71 11.30 -2.78 3.27
CA VAL A 71 12.25 -1.78 3.77
C VAL A 71 11.69 -0.36 3.60
N LEU A 72 11.16 -0.02 2.43
CA LEU A 72 10.52 1.29 2.23
C LEU A 72 9.34 1.51 3.18
N LEU A 73 8.50 0.48 3.35
CA LEU A 73 7.40 0.49 4.31
C LEU A 73 7.88 0.37 5.76
N TRP A 74 9.13 0.11 6.06
CA TRP A 74 9.63 0.22 7.43
C TRP A 74 10.10 1.64 7.72
N GLU A 75 10.86 2.22 6.78
CA GLU A 75 11.56 3.49 6.96
C GLU A 75 10.65 4.73 6.88
N VAL A 76 9.59 4.71 6.06
CA VAL A 76 8.75 5.92 5.89
C VAL A 76 7.93 6.18 7.17
N PRO A 77 7.85 7.38 7.75
CA PRO A 77 6.98 7.60 8.91
C PRO A 77 5.48 7.43 8.58
N THR A 78 4.64 6.94 9.52
CA THR A 78 3.17 6.87 9.33
C THR A 78 2.45 8.21 9.53
N ARG A 79 3.13 9.21 10.10
CA ARG A 79 2.59 10.55 10.36
C ARG A 79 2.55 11.40 9.08
N VAL A 80 1.56 12.31 8.99
CA VAL A 80 1.45 13.28 7.88
C VAL A 80 2.72 14.15 7.80
N PRO A 81 3.26 14.44 6.59
CA PRO A 81 2.76 14.06 5.26
C PRO A 81 3.16 12.64 4.81
N PHE A 82 4.15 12.04 5.46
CA PHE A 82 4.73 10.74 5.08
C PHE A 82 3.73 9.58 5.13
N GLY A 83 2.74 9.63 6.03
CA GLY A 83 1.63 8.67 6.07
C GLY A 83 0.78 8.65 4.80
N LEU A 84 0.70 9.78 4.10
CA LEU A 84 -0.04 9.88 2.84
C LEU A 84 0.77 9.24 1.71
N ILE A 85 2.08 9.47 1.70
CA ILE A 85 3.04 8.83 0.78
C ILE A 85 3.05 7.32 0.99
N SER A 86 3.13 6.83 2.24
CA SER A 86 3.14 5.39 2.52
C SER A 86 1.80 4.71 2.18
N THR A 87 0.67 5.41 2.36
CA THR A 87 -0.64 4.90 1.95
C THR A 87 -0.75 4.81 0.43
N LEU A 88 -0.29 5.84 -0.30
CA LEU A 88 -0.24 5.81 -1.77
C LEU A 88 0.71 4.73 -2.31
N PHE A 89 1.88 4.57 -1.68
CA PHE A 89 2.80 3.49 -2.01
C PHE A 89 2.17 2.12 -1.79
N SER A 90 1.49 1.92 -0.66
CA SER A 90 0.78 0.66 -0.37
C SER A 90 -0.33 0.40 -1.39
N ALA A 91 -1.10 1.42 -1.76
CA ALA A 91 -2.14 1.31 -2.78
C ALA A 91 -1.53 0.93 -4.15
N PHE A 92 -0.49 1.63 -4.57
CA PHE A 92 0.26 1.31 -5.79
C PHE A 92 0.79 -0.13 -5.75
N TRP A 93 1.43 -0.52 -4.66
CA TRP A 93 2.07 -1.83 -4.56
C TRP A 93 1.06 -2.98 -4.62
N LEU A 94 -0.08 -2.86 -3.95
CA LEU A 94 -1.16 -3.85 -4.02
C LEU A 94 -1.69 -3.95 -5.45
N PHE A 95 -2.00 -2.82 -6.09
CA PHE A 95 -2.46 -2.82 -7.48
C PHE A 95 -1.43 -3.45 -8.42
N PHE A 96 -0.16 -3.06 -8.28
CA PHE A 96 0.94 -3.60 -9.06
C PHE A 96 1.08 -5.11 -8.87
N THR A 97 1.04 -5.59 -7.62
CA THR A 97 1.03 -7.03 -7.31
C THR A 97 -0.12 -7.74 -8.01
N GLY A 98 -1.35 -7.22 -7.89
CA GLY A 98 -2.52 -7.76 -8.57
C GLY A 98 -2.35 -7.82 -10.09
N ALA A 99 -1.87 -6.73 -10.70
CA ALA A 99 -1.66 -6.64 -12.15
C ALA A 99 -0.58 -7.61 -12.64
N MET A 100 0.49 -7.79 -11.86
CA MET A 100 1.55 -8.74 -12.18
C MET A 100 1.05 -10.20 -12.13
N PHE A 101 0.23 -10.55 -11.14
CA PHE A 101 -0.40 -11.87 -11.09
C PHE A 101 -1.43 -12.07 -12.20
N TRP A 102 -2.19 -11.03 -12.60
CA TRP A 102 -3.05 -11.10 -13.78
C TRP A 102 -2.27 -11.38 -15.06
N ALA A 103 -1.13 -10.71 -15.25
CA ALA A 103 -0.31 -10.83 -16.45
C ALA A 103 0.50 -12.12 -16.52
N GLY A 104 0.99 -12.61 -15.37
CA GLY A 104 1.93 -13.73 -15.30
C GLY A 104 1.37 -15.05 -14.80
N ALA A 105 0.22 -15.07 -14.11
CA ALA A 105 -0.36 -16.31 -13.61
C ALA A 105 -1.56 -16.77 -14.44
N GLU A 106 -2.07 -17.96 -14.16
CA GLU A 106 -3.25 -18.50 -14.83
C GLU A 106 -4.49 -17.62 -14.66
N LEU A 107 -5.38 -17.63 -15.66
CA LEU A 107 -6.55 -16.76 -15.73
C LEU A 107 -7.34 -16.70 -14.43
N VAL A 108 -7.70 -17.84 -13.82
CA VAL A 108 -8.57 -17.85 -12.62
C VAL A 108 -7.83 -17.33 -11.38
N PHE A 109 -6.62 -17.84 -11.12
CA PHE A 109 -5.83 -17.44 -9.96
C PHE A 109 -5.37 -15.98 -10.07
N GLY A 110 -4.85 -15.58 -11.23
CA GLY A 110 -4.47 -14.20 -11.54
C GLY A 110 -5.65 -13.24 -11.40
N SER A 111 -6.85 -13.62 -11.88
CA SER A 111 -8.09 -12.83 -11.71
C SER A 111 -8.42 -12.59 -10.24
N ALA A 112 -8.44 -13.66 -9.43
CA ALA A 112 -8.82 -13.56 -8.02
C ALA A 112 -7.85 -12.64 -7.26
N VAL A 113 -6.55 -12.80 -7.50
CA VAL A 113 -5.50 -11.97 -6.91
C VAL A 113 -5.62 -10.51 -7.36
N PHE A 114 -5.87 -10.28 -8.66
CA PHE A 114 -6.09 -8.94 -9.21
C PHE A 114 -7.29 -8.24 -8.59
N TYR A 115 -8.45 -8.89 -8.49
CA TYR A 115 -9.64 -8.27 -7.90
C TYR A 115 -9.47 -8.00 -6.41
N LEU A 116 -8.90 -8.92 -5.64
CA LEU A 116 -8.66 -8.74 -4.22
C LEU A 116 -7.72 -7.56 -3.96
N PHE A 117 -6.55 -7.55 -4.61
CA PHE A 117 -5.57 -6.49 -4.40
C PHE A 117 -5.99 -5.17 -5.05
N GLY A 118 -6.72 -5.21 -6.17
CA GLY A 118 -7.31 -4.03 -6.79
C GLY A 118 -8.35 -3.36 -5.89
N ALA A 119 -9.23 -4.13 -5.24
CA ALA A 119 -10.20 -3.60 -4.30
C ALA A 119 -9.54 -2.97 -3.06
N LEU A 120 -8.52 -3.65 -2.50
CA LEU A 120 -7.74 -3.11 -1.37
C LEU A 120 -6.96 -1.85 -1.77
N SER A 121 -6.38 -1.84 -2.96
CA SER A 121 -5.70 -0.66 -3.52
C SER A 121 -6.65 0.52 -3.65
N LEU A 122 -7.84 0.30 -4.22
CA LEU A 122 -8.85 1.35 -4.38
C LEU A 122 -9.29 1.91 -3.02
N ALA A 123 -9.47 1.06 -2.02
CA ALA A 123 -9.81 1.49 -0.66
C ALA A 123 -8.70 2.36 -0.03
N LEU A 124 -7.44 1.97 -0.18
CA LEU A 124 -6.30 2.76 0.31
C LEU A 124 -6.13 4.07 -0.46
N PHE A 125 -6.31 4.05 -1.78
CA PHE A 125 -6.26 5.24 -2.62
C PHE A 125 -7.37 6.22 -2.26
N GLY A 126 -8.62 5.73 -2.10
CA GLY A 126 -9.75 6.55 -1.66
C GLY A 126 -9.50 7.18 -0.28
N ARG A 127 -8.92 6.43 0.66
CA ARG A 127 -8.47 6.96 1.96
C ARG A 127 -7.39 8.04 1.80
N ALA A 128 -6.39 7.80 0.96
CA ALA A 128 -5.31 8.77 0.72
C ALA A 128 -5.87 10.06 0.11
N LEU A 129 -6.76 9.96 -0.87
CA LEU A 129 -7.47 11.08 -1.48
C LEU A 129 -8.27 11.85 -0.44
N TRP A 130 -9.07 11.15 0.39
CA TRP A 130 -9.81 11.78 1.49
C TRP A 130 -8.91 12.56 2.46
N LEU A 131 -7.80 11.96 2.89
CA LEU A 131 -6.84 12.64 3.76
C LEU A 131 -6.20 13.85 3.08
N TYR A 132 -5.93 13.77 1.77
CA TYR A 132 -5.41 14.88 0.99
C TYR A 132 -6.42 16.02 0.90
N LEU A 133 -7.70 15.69 0.67
CA LEU A 133 -8.82 16.64 0.64
C LEU A 133 -9.02 17.36 1.97
N VAL A 134 -8.86 16.67 3.11
CA VAL A 134 -9.20 17.22 4.44
C VAL A 134 -8.01 17.82 5.18
N ARG A 135 -6.77 17.42 4.89
CA ARG A 135 -5.59 17.82 5.67
C ARG A 135 -4.58 18.70 4.94
N VAL A 136 -4.68 18.83 3.63
CA VAL A 136 -3.69 19.61 2.84
C VAL A 136 -4.29 20.96 2.46
N GLU A 137 -4.02 21.99 3.27
CA GLU A 137 -4.56 23.34 3.09
C GLU A 137 -4.25 23.92 1.70
N TRP A 138 -3.04 23.67 1.18
CA TRP A 138 -2.67 24.13 -0.16
C TRP A 138 -3.63 23.57 -1.22
N PHE A 139 -3.98 22.28 -1.14
CA PHE A 139 -4.89 21.64 -2.10
C PHE A 139 -6.32 22.16 -1.94
N GLN A 140 -6.77 22.30 -0.69
CA GLN A 140 -8.09 22.87 -0.38
C GLN A 140 -8.26 24.26 -0.98
N ARG A 141 -7.28 25.15 -0.78
CA ARG A 141 -7.35 26.53 -1.25
C ARG A 141 -7.10 26.66 -2.75
N ARG A 142 -6.11 25.94 -3.31
CA ARG A 142 -5.66 26.12 -4.70
C ARG A 142 -6.40 25.28 -5.72
N VAL A 143 -6.81 24.07 -5.36
CA VAL A 143 -7.45 23.12 -6.29
C VAL A 143 -8.95 23.07 -6.05
N LEU A 144 -9.38 22.79 -4.82
CA LEU A 144 -10.81 22.71 -4.50
C LEU A 144 -11.49 24.06 -4.40
N ARG A 145 -10.72 25.14 -4.22
CA ARG A 145 -11.22 26.51 -3.97
C ARG A 145 -12.23 26.52 -2.82
N TRP A 146 -11.99 25.71 -1.79
CA TRP A 146 -12.85 25.67 -0.62
C TRP A 146 -12.83 27.09 -0.02
N PRO A 147 -14.01 27.75 0.16
CA PRO A 147 -14.04 29.08 0.76
C PRO A 147 -13.35 29.00 2.12
N ASP A 148 -12.42 29.92 2.38
CA ASP A 148 -11.68 29.95 3.64
C ASP A 148 -12.69 29.89 4.79
N ALA A 149 -12.77 28.73 5.45
CA ALA A 149 -13.58 28.59 6.64
C ALA A 149 -12.81 29.34 7.73
N GLY A 150 -13.20 30.59 7.95
CA GLY A 150 -12.72 31.45 9.03
C GLY A 150 -12.74 30.76 10.40
#